data_AF-A0A1X7AAK4-F1
#
_entry.id   AF-A0A1X7AAK4-F1
#
_cell.length_a   1.000
_cell.length_b   1.000
_cell.length_c   1.000
_cell.angle_alpha   90.00
_cell.angle_beta   90.00
_cell.angle_gamma   90.00
#
_symmetry.space_group_name_H-M   'P 1'
#
loop_
_entity.id
_entity.type
_entity.pdbx_description
1 polymer ?
#
loop_
_entity_poly.entity_id
_entity_poly.type
_entity_poly.pdbx_seq_one_letter_code
_entity_poly.pdbx_strand_id
1 'polypeptide(L)'
;MHIVAGSGHGKTQTLQYLIAKDLPAVAAGDKSVVVIDSQGDLIGNILRAKALEPDQIVLINPEDIAYPVSLNLFSIGQERLDGYSPLEKERLTNSIIELYDFVLGSLLSAGMTAKQSVVFRYVTRLMFHIPNATIHTLRDLMEPGGTEKYREHIEKLEGTPRRFFETEFESKEFAATKTHQHSSIE
;
A
#
# COMPACT_ATOMS: atom_id res chain seq x y z
N MET A 1 -1.01 23.20 11.17
CA MET A 1 0.15 24.03 11.59
C MET A 1 1.24 23.88 10.54
N HIS A 2 1.81 24.98 10.06
CA HIS A 2 2.96 24.94 9.13
C HIS A 2 4.17 25.60 9.82
N ILE A 3 5.31 24.92 9.82
CA ILE A 3 6.59 25.45 10.32
C ILE A 3 7.50 25.65 9.11
N VAL A 4 7.75 26.91 8.74
CA VAL A 4 8.53 27.27 7.56
C VAL A 4 9.74 28.10 7.99
N ALA A 5 10.94 27.62 7.72
CA ALA A 5 12.20 28.32 8.01
C ALA A 5 13.36 27.74 7.18
N GLY A 6 14.48 28.46 7.09
CA GLY A 6 15.71 27.98 6.42
C GLY A 6 16.34 26.76 7.10
N SER A 7 17.34 26.14 6.46
CA SER A 7 18.16 25.10 7.12
C SER A 7 18.86 25.67 8.35
N GLY A 8 19.04 24.88 9.41
CA GLY A 8 19.67 25.32 10.67
C GLY A 8 18.83 26.24 11.57
N HIS A 9 17.63 26.66 11.16
CA HIS A 9 16.79 27.58 11.94
C HIS A 9 15.90 26.89 13.00
N GLY A 10 16.28 25.70 13.45
CA GLY A 10 15.60 25.02 14.57
C GLY A 10 14.27 24.33 14.24
N LYS A 11 13.89 24.13 12.97
CA LYS A 11 12.64 23.41 12.59
C LYS A 11 12.52 22.06 13.29
N THR A 12 13.58 21.25 13.21
CA THR A 12 13.64 19.93 13.83
C THR A 12 13.53 20.01 15.35
N GLN A 13 14.18 20.99 15.98
CA GLN A 13 14.07 21.18 17.44
C GLN A 13 12.67 21.58 17.87
N THR A 14 12.00 22.45 17.13
CA THR A 14 10.60 22.80 17.40
C THR A 14 9.70 21.57 17.28
N LEU A 15 9.87 20.74 16.24
CA LEU A 15 9.11 19.49 16.10
C LEU A 15 9.39 18.50 17.23
N GLN A 16 10.66 18.29 17.59
CA GLN A 16 11.04 17.44 18.73
C GLN A 16 10.38 17.90 20.03
N TYR A 17 10.38 19.21 20.29
CA TYR A 17 9.78 19.77 21.48
C TYR A 17 8.26 19.53 21.55
N LEU A 18 7.56 19.71 20.42
CA LEU A 18 6.13 19.45 20.34
C LEU A 18 5.82 17.96 20.54
N ILE A 19 6.55 17.08 19.87
CA ILE A 19 6.39 15.64 20.02
C ILE A 19 6.66 15.22 21.48
N ALA A 20 7.76 15.69 22.07
CA ALA A 20 8.14 15.37 23.44
C ALA A 20 7.06 15.76 24.47
N LYS A 21 6.33 16.86 24.23
CA LYS A 21 5.18 17.25 25.07
C LYS A 21 3.99 16.30 24.96
N ASP A 22 3.80 15.67 23.81
CA ASP A 22 2.71 14.75 23.58
C ASP A 22 3.05 13.32 24.04
N LEU A 23 4.33 12.96 24.18
CA LEU A 23 4.76 11.61 24.57
C LEU A 23 4.08 11.07 25.85
N PRO A 24 3.88 11.85 26.94
CA PRO A 24 3.14 11.35 28.11
C PRO A 24 1.69 10.95 27.81
N ALA A 25 0.99 11.70 26.96
CA ALA A 25 -0.37 11.37 26.54
C ALA A 25 -0.39 10.19 25.55
N VAL A 26 0.66 10.02 24.75
CA VAL A 26 0.86 8.81 23.93
C VAL A 26 1.07 7.60 24.82
N ALA A 27 1.92 7.70 25.85
CA ALA A 27 2.18 6.62 26.80
C ALA A 27 0.91 6.19 27.55
N ALA A 28 0.02 7.14 27.87
CA ALA A 28 -1.28 6.89 28.47
C ALA A 28 -2.34 6.32 27.51
N GLY A 29 -2.07 6.28 26.19
CA GLY A 29 -3.01 5.84 25.16
C GLY A 29 -4.03 6.89 24.72
N ASP A 30 -3.91 8.14 25.19
CA ASP A 30 -4.83 9.24 24.87
C ASP A 30 -4.53 9.90 23.51
N LYS A 31 -3.33 9.66 22.97
CA LYS A 31 -2.88 10.23 21.69
C LYS A 31 -2.06 9.22 20.89
N SER A 32 -1.94 9.48 19.59
CA SER A 32 -0.99 8.80 18.71
C SER A 32 -0.17 9.84 17.95
N VAL A 33 1.12 9.54 17.75
CA VAL A 33 2.04 10.38 16.98
C VAL A 33 2.61 9.53 15.85
N VAL A 34 2.48 10.02 14.62
CA VAL A 34 3.11 9.41 13.43
C VAL A 34 4.20 10.36 12.94
N VAL A 35 5.43 9.88 12.87
CA VAL A 35 6.60 10.65 12.44
C VAL A 35 7.16 10.06 11.16
N ILE A 36 7.30 10.90 10.13
CA ILE A 36 8.01 10.57 8.90
C ILE A 36 9.29 11.41 8.89
N ASP A 37 10.43 10.74 8.95
CA ASP A 37 11.74 11.38 9.03
C ASP A 37 12.62 10.90 7.87
N SER A 38 12.83 11.78 6.90
CA SER A 38 13.64 11.46 5.73
C SER A 38 15.15 11.52 5.98
N GLN A 39 15.60 12.02 7.15
CA GLN A 39 17.02 12.19 7.48
C GLN A 39 17.47 11.33 8.68
N GLY A 40 16.54 10.65 9.37
CA GLY A 40 16.79 9.66 10.42
C GLY A 40 17.12 10.20 11.82
N ASP A 41 17.57 11.44 11.93
CA ASP A 41 17.99 12.04 13.22
C ASP A 41 16.84 12.25 14.21
N LEU A 42 15.64 12.60 13.72
CA LEU A 42 14.48 12.90 14.56
C LEU A 42 13.95 11.62 15.23
N ILE A 43 13.75 10.56 14.46
CA ILE A 43 13.27 9.27 15.00
C ILE A 43 14.28 8.74 16.02
N GLY A 44 15.58 8.77 15.71
CA GLY A 44 16.62 8.34 16.63
C GLY A 44 16.59 9.06 17.98
N ASN A 45 16.36 10.37 17.97
CA ASN A 45 16.25 11.17 19.21
C ASN A 45 15.00 10.83 20.02
N ILE A 46 13.86 10.61 19.37
CA ILE A 46 12.60 10.21 20.04
C ILE A 46 12.79 8.85 20.73
N LEU A 47 13.36 7.87 20.02
CA LEU A 47 13.59 6.53 20.57
C LEU A 47 14.56 6.55 21.77
N ARG A 48 15.61 7.39 21.73
CA ARG A 48 16.57 7.55 22.83
C ARG A 48 15.95 8.14 24.09
N ALA A 49 14.85 8.89 23.98
CA ALA A 49 14.14 9.43 25.13
C ALA A 49 13.53 8.35 26.02
N LYS A 50 13.31 7.12 25.50
CA LYS A 50 12.72 5.98 26.22
C LYS A 50 11.44 6.33 26.97
N ALA A 51 10.63 7.22 26.39
CA ALA A 51 9.39 7.69 26.99
C ALA A 51 8.19 6.76 26.73
N LEU A 52 8.37 5.76 25.85
CA LEU A 52 7.38 4.78 25.46
C LEU A 52 8.00 3.38 25.62
N GLU A 53 7.19 2.42 26.04
CA GLU A 53 7.60 1.02 26.08
C GLU A 53 7.71 0.46 24.64
N PRO A 54 8.60 -0.52 24.37
CA PRO A 54 8.82 -1.03 23.01
C PRO A 54 7.56 -1.55 22.31
N ASP A 55 6.61 -2.12 23.04
CA ASP A 55 5.33 -2.62 22.53
C ASP A 55 4.35 -1.50 22.14
N GLN A 56 4.61 -0.27 22.54
CA GLN A 56 3.86 0.92 22.14
C GLN A 56 4.43 1.59 20.88
N ILE A 57 5.52 1.06 20.31
CA ILE A 57 6.25 1.65 19.20
C ILE A 57 6.14 0.77 17.96
N VAL A 58 5.70 1.37 16.85
CA VAL A 58 5.82 0.77 15.52
C VAL A 58 6.91 1.53 14.76
N LEU A 59 8.04 0.87 14.52
CA LEU A 59 9.14 1.40 13.71
C LEU A 59 9.14 0.74 12.33
N ILE A 60 9.00 1.57 11.30
CA ILE A 60 9.13 1.17 9.90
C ILE A 60 10.49 1.67 9.42
N ASN A 61 11.44 0.74 9.28
CA ASN A 61 12.77 1.02 8.73
C ASN A 61 12.98 0.20 7.44
N PRO A 62 13.07 0.82 6.26
CA PRO A 62 13.28 0.10 5.00
C PRO A 62 14.66 -0.56 4.92
N GLU A 63 15.63 -0.15 5.73
CA GLU A 63 16.98 -0.73 5.78
C GLU A 63 17.11 -1.88 6.78
N ASP A 64 16.05 -2.21 7.54
CA ASP A 64 16.09 -3.30 8.51
C ASP A 64 16.02 -4.66 7.81
N ILE A 65 17.14 -5.40 7.86
CA ILE A 65 17.26 -6.74 7.27
C ILE A 65 16.75 -7.82 8.23
N ALA A 66 16.83 -7.59 9.55
CA ALA A 66 16.42 -8.57 10.55
C ALA A 66 14.90 -8.61 10.71
N TYR A 67 14.25 -7.45 10.60
CA TYR A 67 12.81 -7.28 10.70
C TYR A 67 12.28 -6.43 9.53
N PRO A 68 12.36 -6.94 8.28
CA PRO A 68 11.98 -6.18 7.11
C PRO A 68 10.49 -5.84 7.14
N VAL A 69 10.18 -4.60 6.76
CA VAL A 69 8.80 -4.14 6.61
C VAL A 69 8.14 -4.92 5.48
N SER A 70 7.27 -5.86 5.87
CA SER A 70 6.47 -6.63 4.92
C SER A 70 5.16 -5.92 4.66
N LEU A 71 5.15 -4.96 3.74
CA LEU A 71 3.93 -4.25 3.35
C LEU A 71 3.23 -5.01 2.22
N ASN A 72 2.24 -5.82 2.55
CA ASN A 72 1.37 -6.41 1.53
C ASN A 72 0.15 -5.50 1.30
N LEU A 73 0.14 -4.79 0.17
CA LEU A 73 -0.92 -3.86 -0.21
C LEU A 73 -2.27 -4.54 -0.45
N PHE A 74 -2.27 -5.86 -0.70
CA PHE A 74 -3.48 -6.66 -0.86
C PHE A 74 -3.91 -7.37 0.44
N SER A 75 -3.14 -7.26 1.52
CA SER A 75 -3.45 -7.89 2.82
C SER A 75 -4.55 -7.20 3.62
N ILE A 76 -5.33 -6.34 2.98
CA ILE A 76 -6.46 -5.69 3.65
C ILE A 76 -7.48 -6.79 3.96
N GLY A 77 -7.44 -7.29 5.20
CA GLY A 77 -8.17 -8.47 5.61
C GLY A 77 -9.65 -8.39 5.24
N GLN A 78 -10.18 -9.49 4.71
CA GLN A 78 -11.60 -9.60 4.34
C GLN A 78 -12.52 -9.25 5.52
N GLU A 79 -12.13 -9.63 6.75
CA GLU A 79 -12.84 -9.26 7.98
C GLU A 79 -12.96 -7.74 8.20
N ARG A 80 -11.94 -6.97 7.82
CA ARG A 80 -11.96 -5.50 7.93
C ARG A 80 -12.82 -4.88 6.83
N LEU A 81 -12.87 -5.50 5.65
CA LEU A 81 -13.70 -5.07 4.54
C LEU A 81 -15.20 -5.32 4.81
N ASP A 82 -15.56 -6.35 5.58
CA ASP A 82 -16.96 -6.65 5.90
C ASP A 82 -17.65 -5.53 6.69
N GLY A 83 -16.87 -4.78 7.49
CA GLY A 83 -17.37 -3.61 8.21
C GLY A 83 -17.48 -2.33 7.37
N TYR A 84 -16.99 -2.32 6.13
CA TYR A 84 -16.93 -1.10 5.30
C TYR A 84 -18.19 -0.93 4.44
N SER A 85 -18.67 0.31 4.38
CA SER A 85 -19.69 0.72 3.41
C SER A 85 -19.17 0.58 1.97
N PRO A 86 -20.05 0.50 0.96
CA PRO A 86 -19.65 0.47 -0.45
C PRO A 86 -18.74 1.65 -0.85
N LEU A 87 -18.96 2.83 -0.28
CA LEU A 87 -18.13 4.01 -0.52
C LEU A 87 -16.71 3.85 0.04
N GLU A 88 -16.57 3.28 1.23
CA GLU A 88 -15.26 3.03 1.86
C GLU A 88 -14.47 1.96 1.10
N LYS A 89 -15.15 0.90 0.64
CA LYS A 89 -14.53 -0.11 -0.23
C LYS A 89 -14.01 0.51 -1.53
N GLU A 90 -14.79 1.40 -2.14
CA GLU A 90 -14.38 2.09 -3.37
C GLU A 90 -13.22 3.07 -3.14
N ARG A 91 -13.26 3.85 -2.05
CA ARG A 91 -12.13 4.73 -1.66
C ARG A 91 -10.86 3.93 -1.47
N LEU A 92 -10.94 2.81 -0.75
CA LEU A 92 -9.79 1.96 -0.50
C LEU A 92 -9.21 1.37 -1.79
N THR A 93 -10.09 0.90 -2.67
CA THR A 93 -9.70 0.39 -4.00
C THR A 93 -8.92 1.46 -4.77
N ASN A 94 -9.44 2.69 -4.83
CA ASN A 94 -8.79 3.78 -5.54
C ASN A 94 -7.46 4.19 -4.88
N SER A 95 -7.38 4.23 -3.54
CA SER A 95 -6.13 4.51 -2.83
C SER A 95 -5.04 3.46 -3.11
N ILE A 96 -5.40 2.18 -3.23
CA ILE A 96 -4.45 1.13 -3.61
C ILE A 96 -4.00 1.33 -5.06
N ILE A 97 -4.92 1.61 -5.98
CA ILE A 97 -4.58 1.87 -7.39
C ILE A 97 -3.64 3.08 -7.51
N GLU A 98 -3.93 4.18 -6.82
CA GLU A 98 -3.09 5.38 -6.80
C GLU A 98 -1.70 5.08 -6.24
N LEU A 99 -1.60 4.31 -5.15
CA LEU A 99 -0.32 3.92 -4.58
C LEU A 99 0.48 3.04 -5.54
N TYR A 100 -0.16 2.10 -6.22
CA TYR A 100 0.50 1.26 -7.22
C TYR A 100 0.92 2.05 -8.47
N ASP A 101 0.08 2.96 -8.96
CA ASP A 101 0.43 3.82 -10.09
C ASP A 101 1.61 4.72 -9.73
N PHE A 102 1.65 5.24 -8.50
CA PHE A 102 2.80 5.98 -7.99
C PHE A 102 4.06 5.11 -7.91
N VAL A 103 3.98 3.93 -7.30
CA VAL A 103 5.13 3.02 -7.15
C VAL A 103 5.65 2.58 -8.53
N LEU A 104 4.78 2.06 -9.40
CA LEU A 104 5.15 1.61 -10.74
C LEU A 104 5.61 2.76 -11.62
N GLY A 105 4.95 3.91 -11.55
CA GLY A 105 5.34 5.12 -12.29
C GLY A 105 6.72 5.65 -11.86
N SER A 106 7.03 5.57 -10.56
CA SER A 106 8.35 5.95 -10.04
C SER A 106 9.47 5.00 -10.49
N LEU A 107 9.18 3.70 -10.64
CA LEU A 107 10.14 2.69 -11.08
C LEU A 107 10.35 2.68 -12.59
N LEU A 108 9.28 2.86 -13.38
CA LEU A 108 9.30 2.71 -14.83
C LEU A 108 9.63 3.99 -15.60
N SER A 109 9.89 5.10 -14.90
CA SER A 109 10.12 6.44 -15.49
C SER A 109 8.98 6.93 -16.41
N ALA A 110 7.86 6.21 -16.43
CA ALA A 110 6.63 6.47 -17.17
C ALA A 110 5.48 5.83 -16.40
N GLY A 111 4.38 6.57 -16.20
CA GLY A 111 3.19 6.06 -15.52
C GLY A 111 2.50 4.94 -16.29
N MET A 112 1.48 4.32 -15.68
CA MET A 112 0.70 3.30 -16.35
C MET A 112 -0.02 3.89 -17.58
N THR A 113 -0.05 3.14 -18.67
CA THR A 113 -0.95 3.47 -19.79
C THR A 113 -2.40 3.34 -19.33
N ALA A 114 -3.33 4.06 -19.98
CA ALA A 114 -4.76 3.96 -19.66
C ALA A 114 -5.28 2.52 -19.65
N LYS A 115 -4.77 1.67 -20.57
CA LYS A 115 -5.11 0.24 -20.63
C LYS A 115 -4.57 -0.52 -19.41
N GLN A 116 -3.32 -0.29 -19.04
CA GLN A 116 -2.72 -0.89 -17.85
C GLN A 116 -3.46 -0.51 -16.57
N SER A 117 -3.89 0.75 -16.43
CA SER A 117 -4.67 1.21 -15.29
C SER A 117 -6.03 0.52 -15.18
N VAL A 118 -6.69 0.24 -16.33
CA VAL A 118 -7.96 -0.51 -16.36
C VAL A 118 -7.75 -1.95 -15.92
N VAL A 119 -6.73 -2.64 -16.46
CA VAL A 119 -6.40 -4.02 -16.05
C VAL A 119 -6.13 -4.07 -14.54
N PHE A 120 -5.26 -3.18 -14.06
CA PHE A 120 -4.83 -3.16 -12.68
C PHE A 120 -6.00 -2.89 -11.72
N ARG A 121 -6.93 -2.02 -12.10
CA ARG A 121 -8.17 -1.75 -11.34
C ARG A 121 -9.01 -3.02 -11.16
N TYR A 122 -9.24 -3.78 -12.23
CA TYR A 122 -10.05 -4.99 -12.14
C TYR A 122 -9.33 -6.13 -11.40
N VAL A 123 -8.03 -6.25 -11.61
CA VAL A 123 -7.20 -7.20 -10.87
C VAL A 123 -7.19 -6.89 -9.38
N THR A 124 -6.99 -5.62 -8.98
CA THR A 124 -7.03 -5.20 -7.57
C THR A 124 -8.37 -5.56 -6.93
N ARG A 125 -9.49 -5.38 -7.65
CA ARG A 125 -10.81 -5.80 -7.17
C ARG A 125 -10.89 -7.31 -6.95
N LEU A 126 -10.39 -8.11 -7.90
CA LEU A 126 -10.31 -9.56 -7.73
C LEU A 126 -9.44 -9.93 -6.52
N MET A 127 -8.33 -9.23 -6.30
CA MET A 127 -7.43 -9.52 -5.19
C MET A 127 -8.11 -9.45 -3.83
N PHE A 128 -9.08 -8.55 -3.63
CA PHE A 128 -9.84 -8.50 -2.36
C PHE A 128 -10.70 -9.74 -2.10
N HIS A 129 -11.09 -10.47 -3.14
CA HIS A 129 -11.85 -11.71 -3.01
C HIS A 129 -10.96 -12.94 -2.85
N ILE A 130 -9.64 -12.81 -2.98
CA ILE A 130 -8.67 -13.90 -2.80
C ILE A 130 -8.08 -13.82 -1.39
N PRO A 131 -8.28 -14.83 -0.53
CA PRO A 131 -7.70 -14.85 0.81
C PRO A 131 -6.17 -14.80 0.76
N ASN A 132 -5.56 -13.99 1.62
CA ASN A 132 -4.11 -13.82 1.70
C ASN A 132 -3.46 -13.43 0.36
N ALA A 133 -4.18 -12.68 -0.47
CA ALA A 133 -3.67 -12.10 -1.70
C ALA A 133 -2.34 -11.40 -1.47
N THR A 134 -1.34 -11.67 -2.31
CA THR A 134 -0.01 -11.03 -2.29
C THR A 134 0.39 -10.55 -3.67
N ILE A 135 1.55 -9.89 -3.76
CA ILE A 135 2.18 -9.58 -5.06
C ILE A 135 2.44 -10.84 -5.90
N HIS A 136 2.68 -11.99 -5.27
CA HIS A 136 2.83 -13.27 -5.98
C HIS A 136 1.50 -13.75 -6.54
N THR A 137 0.40 -13.54 -5.81
CA THR A 137 -0.94 -13.85 -6.32
C THR A 137 -1.30 -12.99 -7.51
N LEU A 138 -0.92 -11.69 -7.50
CA LEU A 138 -1.02 -10.81 -8.66
C LEU A 138 -0.23 -11.38 -9.84
N ARG A 139 1.05 -11.73 -9.63
CA ARG A 139 1.91 -12.28 -10.69
C ARG A 139 1.31 -13.55 -11.29
N ASP A 140 0.92 -14.51 -10.44
CA ASP A 140 0.32 -15.77 -10.85
C ASP A 140 -0.98 -15.58 -11.65
N LEU A 141 -1.76 -14.54 -11.35
CA LEU A 141 -2.98 -14.20 -12.10
C LEU A 141 -2.65 -13.65 -13.50
N MET A 142 -1.54 -12.93 -13.63
CA MET A 142 -1.10 -12.32 -14.88
C MET A 142 -0.42 -13.33 -15.83
N GLU A 143 0.02 -14.47 -15.31
CA GLU A 143 0.57 -15.57 -16.09
C GLU A 143 -0.51 -16.33 -16.90
N PRO A 144 -0.12 -17.02 -17.99
CA PRO A 144 -1.04 -17.87 -18.75
C PRO A 144 -1.72 -18.92 -17.85
N GLY A 145 -3.05 -18.98 -17.89
CA GLY A 145 -3.83 -19.88 -17.02
C GLY A 145 -4.15 -19.33 -15.64
N GLY A 146 -3.74 -18.09 -15.32
CA GLY A 146 -4.07 -17.44 -14.05
C GLY A 146 -5.58 -17.28 -13.82
N THR A 147 -6.34 -16.93 -14.86
CA THR A 147 -7.81 -16.86 -14.81
C THR A 147 -8.46 -18.19 -14.42
N GLU A 148 -7.92 -19.31 -14.92
CA GLU A 148 -8.40 -20.65 -14.57
C GLU A 148 -8.16 -20.94 -13.09
N LYS A 149 -6.93 -20.66 -12.63
CA LYS A 149 -6.49 -20.89 -11.25
C LYS A 149 -7.35 -20.15 -10.23
N TYR A 150 -7.82 -18.94 -10.56
CA TYR A 150 -8.60 -18.10 -9.66
C TYR A 150 -10.09 -18.00 -10.03
N ARG A 151 -10.62 -18.92 -10.85
CA ARG A 151 -12.00 -18.89 -11.34
C ARG A 151 -13.03 -18.75 -10.22
N GLU A 152 -12.90 -19.52 -9.15
CA GLU A 152 -13.82 -19.47 -8.01
C GLU A 152 -13.90 -18.08 -7.34
N HIS A 153 -12.82 -17.30 -7.42
CA HIS A 153 -12.79 -15.92 -6.91
C HIS A 153 -13.33 -14.91 -7.94
N ILE A 154 -13.12 -15.16 -9.23
CA ILE A 154 -13.69 -14.36 -10.32
C ILE A 154 -15.22 -14.44 -10.30
N GLU A 155 -15.78 -15.61 -10.00
CA GLU A 155 -17.23 -15.80 -9.92
C GLU A 155 -17.90 -14.99 -8.79
N LYS A 156 -17.13 -14.57 -7.78
CA LYS A 156 -17.59 -13.69 -6.69
C LYS A 156 -17.67 -12.22 -7.10
N LEU A 157 -17.06 -11.85 -8.22
CA LEU A 157 -17.19 -10.49 -8.77
C LEU A 157 -18.60 -10.31 -9.36
N GLU A 158 -19.05 -9.06 -9.41
CA GLU A 158 -20.32 -8.68 -10.02
C GLU A 158 -20.12 -7.59 -11.07
N GLY A 159 -21.04 -7.50 -12.03
CA GLY A 159 -21.07 -6.42 -13.03
C GLY A 159 -19.84 -6.37 -13.95
N THR A 160 -19.32 -5.15 -14.17
CA THR A 160 -18.24 -4.89 -15.13
C THR A 160 -16.94 -5.64 -14.83
N PRO A 161 -16.44 -5.71 -13.56
CA PRO A 161 -15.27 -6.51 -13.24
C PRO A 161 -15.38 -7.98 -13.64
N ARG A 162 -16.53 -8.64 -13.39
CA ARG A 162 -16.74 -10.04 -13.76
C ARG A 162 -16.65 -10.22 -15.27
N ARG A 163 -17.41 -9.41 -16.01
CA ARG A 163 -17.43 -9.45 -17.48
C ARG A 163 -16.04 -9.27 -18.08
N PHE A 164 -15.24 -8.35 -17.53
CA PHE A 164 -13.87 -8.11 -17.98
C PHE A 164 -13.01 -9.39 -17.92
N PHE A 165 -13.07 -10.16 -16.84
CA PHE A 165 -12.33 -11.43 -16.73
C PHE A 165 -12.88 -12.53 -17.65
N GLU A 166 -14.19 -12.55 -17.89
CA GLU A 166 -14.83 -13.53 -18.77
C GLU A 166 -14.57 -13.26 -20.26
N THR A 167 -14.35 -12.00 -20.67
CA THR A 167 -14.31 -11.63 -22.10
C THR A 167 -13.04 -10.93 -22.57
N GLU A 168 -12.37 -10.15 -21.73
CA GLU A 168 -11.33 -9.20 -22.17
C GLU A 168 -9.93 -9.54 -21.64
N PHE A 169 -9.82 -10.07 -20.42
CA PHE A 169 -8.53 -10.25 -19.74
C PHE A 169 -7.55 -11.19 -20.46
N GLU A 170 -8.06 -12.21 -21.16
CA GLU A 170 -7.25 -13.13 -21.99
C GLU A 170 -7.17 -12.74 -23.47
N SER A 171 -7.76 -11.60 -23.85
CA SER A 171 -7.69 -11.14 -25.23
C SER A 171 -6.25 -10.80 -25.64
N LYS A 172 -5.96 -10.95 -26.94
CA LYS A 172 -4.64 -10.63 -27.52
C LYS A 172 -4.19 -9.18 -27.24
N GLU A 173 -5.16 -8.28 -27.06
CA GLU A 173 -4.95 -6.87 -26.77
C GLU A 173 -4.38 -6.63 -25.37
N PHE A 174 -4.76 -7.46 -24.40
CA PHE A 174 -4.25 -7.40 -23.03
C PHE A 174 -3.10 -8.39 -22.77
N ALA A 175 -2.96 -9.45 -23.57
CA ALA A 175 -1.81 -10.38 -23.49
C ALA A 175 -0.46 -9.65 -23.60
N ALA A 176 -0.33 -8.68 -24.52
CA ALA A 176 0.89 -7.86 -24.64
C ALA A 176 1.14 -6.97 -23.39
N THR A 177 0.06 -6.52 -22.74
CA THR A 177 0.12 -5.72 -21.51
C THR A 177 0.55 -6.56 -20.31
N LYS A 178 0.14 -7.83 -20.24
CA LYS A 178 0.52 -8.77 -19.17
C LYS A 178 2.02 -9.10 -19.22
N THR A 179 2.58 -9.31 -20.42
CA THR A 179 4.02 -9.58 -20.61
C THR A 179 4.89 -8.42 -20.12
N HIS A 180 4.50 -7.17 -20.40
CA HIS A 180 5.25 -5.99 -19.94
C HIS A 180 5.15 -5.74 -18.43
N GLN A 181 4.03 -6.10 -17.78
CA GLN A 181 3.92 -5.96 -16.32
C GLN A 181 4.67 -7.06 -15.56
N HIS A 182 4.73 -8.27 -16.12
CA HIS A 182 5.53 -9.35 -15.54
C HIS A 182 7.02 -8.98 -15.45
N SER A 183 7.58 -8.35 -16.49
CA SER A 183 8.98 -7.90 -16.50
C SER A 183 9.30 -6.73 -15.57
N SER A 184 8.29 -6.01 -15.07
CA SER A 184 8.48 -4.84 -14.19
C SER A 184 8.43 -5.20 -12.71
N ILE A 185 8.09 -6.44 -12.38
CA ILE A 185 7.98 -6.96 -11.00
C ILE A 185 9.16 -7.92 -10.68
N GLU A 186 10.10 -8.11 -11.62
CA GLU A 186 11.43 -8.70 -11.38
C GLU A 186 12.40 -7.68 -10.77
#